data_AF-A0A9P6XBW8-F1
#
_entry.id   AF-A0A9P6XBW8-F1
#
_cell.length_a   1.000
_cell.length_b   1.000
_cell.length_c   1.000
_cell.angle_alpha   90.00
_cell.angle_beta   90.00
_cell.angle_gamma   90.00
#
_symmetry.space_group_name_H-M   'P 1'
#
loop_
_entity.id
_entity.type
_entity.pdbx_description
1 polymer ?
#
loop_
_entity_poly.entity_id
_entity_poly.type
_entity_poly.pdbx_seq_one_letter_code
_entity_poly.pdbx_strand_id
1 'polypeptide(L)'
;MTQQFKYFDQQVAGHDKLMLFTTSTDDLILVKPCKKQEIEFYQDAQTYPSFLDLIPQCYGTLRTATESDLSMLESPGDSIPDCIFVDSVQEEQNICLENILHGFTRPCIMDLKMGALLYDEHATEEKRKKMIEQSINTTSHSLGLRICGMKVYDTVEHRYASYGKIYGKTRTNENTLEAILAYLFPTSHYGLATEDYRTYIPDDNEQKQIHNEPVPSKYMQWIIECFIDTLEEIKETLISLPNVRLISSSLLFVYEGSREAAESTWKYMLDEDHKESKEKGKGKQKAEDQEEEELAPKMCDLRLIDFAHSDFHAPRSEQDPDLIKGFDNMIRILSDCLKVQRQEKL
;
A
#
# COMPACT_ATOMS: atom_id res chain seq x y z
N MET A 1 -1.12 -19.28 -25.35
CA MET A 1 -0.37 -18.39 -24.42
C MET A 1 -1.40 -17.44 -23.87
N THR A 2 -2.14 -17.88 -22.85
CA THR A 2 -3.50 -17.38 -22.61
C THR A 2 -3.74 -17.30 -21.11
N GLN A 3 -3.26 -16.22 -20.49
CA GLN A 3 -3.84 -15.56 -19.31
C GLN A 3 -3.05 -14.28 -19.05
N GLN A 4 -3.55 -13.15 -19.56
CA GLN A 4 -2.93 -11.82 -19.42
C GLN A 4 -3.38 -11.10 -18.13
N PHE A 5 -4.43 -11.60 -17.48
CA PHE A 5 -4.94 -11.12 -16.20
C PHE A 5 -5.02 -12.27 -15.19
N LYS A 6 -4.55 -12.02 -13.97
CA LYS A 6 -4.67 -12.92 -12.81
C LYS A 6 -5.32 -12.19 -11.65
N TYR A 7 -5.99 -12.90 -10.75
CA TYR A 7 -6.44 -12.29 -9.50
C TYR A 7 -5.22 -11.94 -8.63
N PHE A 8 -5.26 -10.76 -8.01
CA PHE A 8 -4.26 -10.36 -7.04
C PHE A 8 -4.60 -10.93 -5.66
N ASP A 9 -3.75 -11.80 -5.15
CA ASP A 9 -3.97 -12.54 -3.90
C ASP A 9 -3.25 -11.94 -2.69
N GLN A 10 -2.48 -10.87 -2.89
CA GLN A 10 -1.74 -10.17 -1.83
C GLN A 10 -2.58 -9.07 -1.15
N GLN A 11 -3.84 -8.87 -1.56
CA GLN A 11 -4.72 -7.87 -0.96
C GLN A 11 -5.04 -8.21 0.51
N VAL A 12 -4.71 -7.28 1.40
CA VAL A 12 -4.89 -7.47 2.85
C VAL A 12 -6.23 -6.96 3.37
N ALA A 13 -6.72 -5.86 2.80
CA ALA A 13 -8.00 -5.27 3.13
C ALA A 13 -8.67 -4.70 1.88
N GLY A 14 -9.94 -4.36 2.02
CA GLY A 14 -10.80 -4.00 0.89
C GLY A 14 -11.89 -5.04 0.64
N HIS A 15 -12.49 -4.92 -0.54
CA HIS A 15 -13.57 -5.78 -1.05
C HIS A 15 -13.54 -5.87 -2.58
N ASP A 16 -12.83 -4.95 -3.23
CA ASP A 16 -12.62 -4.92 -4.67
C ASP A 16 -11.75 -6.11 -5.07
N LYS A 17 -12.16 -6.80 -6.14
CA LYS A 17 -11.39 -7.89 -6.73
C LYS A 17 -10.30 -7.30 -7.61
N LEU A 18 -9.13 -7.09 -7.02
CA LEU A 18 -7.96 -6.59 -7.75
C LEU A 18 -7.46 -7.64 -8.73
N MET A 19 -7.08 -7.19 -9.93
CA MET A 19 -6.45 -8.02 -10.95
C MET A 19 -5.02 -7.53 -11.20
N LEU A 20 -4.10 -8.44 -11.42
CA LEU A 20 -2.78 -8.15 -11.96
C LEU A 20 -2.84 -8.29 -13.48
N PHE A 21 -2.34 -7.28 -14.18
CA PHE A 21 -1.98 -7.41 -15.58
C PHE A 21 -0.57 -7.98 -15.64
N THR A 22 -0.46 -9.26 -15.97
CA THR A 22 0.83 -9.96 -16.04
C THR A 22 1.28 -10.06 -17.48
N THR A 23 2.44 -9.48 -17.80
CA THR A 23 3.18 -9.87 -19.01
C THR A 23 3.92 -11.18 -18.74
N SER A 24 4.62 -11.72 -19.72
CA SER A 24 5.46 -12.91 -19.54
C SER A 24 6.60 -12.74 -18.53
N THR A 25 6.89 -11.51 -18.10
CA THR A 25 8.05 -11.16 -17.26
C THR A 25 7.71 -10.34 -16.03
N ASP A 26 6.62 -9.55 -16.01
CA ASP A 26 6.43 -8.53 -14.96
C ASP A 26 4.98 -8.42 -14.46
N ASP A 27 4.82 -8.07 -13.17
CA ASP A 27 3.56 -7.83 -12.46
C ASP A 27 3.40 -6.35 -12.02
N LEU A 28 3.74 -5.43 -12.93
CA LEU A 28 3.84 -3.99 -12.66
C LEU A 28 2.51 -3.26 -12.45
N ILE A 29 1.42 -3.76 -13.04
CA ILE A 29 0.15 -3.03 -13.14
C ILE A 29 -0.96 -3.79 -12.41
N LEU A 30 -1.55 -3.11 -11.42
CA LEU A 30 -2.80 -3.48 -10.79
C LEU A 30 -3.97 -2.85 -11.51
N VAL A 31 -4.97 -3.66 -11.85
CA VAL A 31 -6.25 -3.23 -12.38
C VAL A 31 -7.29 -3.33 -11.28
N LYS A 32 -7.77 -2.16 -10.85
CA LYS A 32 -8.74 -2.01 -9.76
C LYS A 32 -10.10 -1.61 -10.33
N PRO A 33 -11.16 -2.41 -10.13
CA PRO A 33 -12.53 -1.95 -10.33
C PRO A 33 -12.79 -0.75 -9.43
N CYS A 34 -13.27 0.35 -10.01
CA CYS A 34 -13.34 1.62 -9.29
C CYS A 34 -14.61 2.41 -9.61
N LYS A 35 -14.95 3.35 -8.72
CA LYS A 35 -16.03 4.31 -8.96
C LYS A 35 -15.50 5.47 -9.78
N LYS A 36 -16.41 6.14 -10.51
CA LYS A 36 -16.11 7.39 -11.21
C LYS A 36 -15.37 8.42 -10.34
N GLN A 37 -15.76 8.54 -9.08
CA GLN A 37 -15.11 9.45 -8.12
C GLN A 37 -13.63 9.13 -7.87
N GLU A 38 -13.23 7.86 -7.86
CA GLU A 38 -11.81 7.49 -7.70
C GLU A 38 -11.00 7.87 -8.95
N ILE A 39 -11.59 7.73 -10.14
CA ILE A 39 -10.96 8.16 -11.40
C ILE A 39 -10.78 9.67 -11.42
N GLU A 40 -11.82 10.42 -11.05
CA GLU A 40 -11.78 11.89 -10.96
C GLU A 40 -10.71 12.33 -9.95
N PHE A 41 -10.58 11.65 -8.81
CA PHE A 41 -9.51 11.93 -7.83
C PHE A 41 -8.11 11.80 -8.45
N TYR A 42 -7.83 10.70 -9.17
CA TYR A 42 -6.52 10.51 -9.81
C TYR A 42 -6.26 11.49 -10.95
N GLN A 43 -7.31 11.94 -11.65
CA GLN A 43 -7.21 12.98 -12.67
C GLN A 43 -6.86 14.34 -12.05
N ASP A 44 -7.55 14.72 -10.97
CA ASP A 44 -7.28 15.96 -10.25
C ASP A 44 -5.87 15.95 -9.65
N ALA A 45 -5.43 14.81 -9.10
CA ALA A 45 -4.10 14.65 -8.52
C ALA A 45 -2.96 15.01 -9.50
N GLN A 46 -3.15 14.83 -10.82
CA GLN A 46 -2.16 15.23 -11.84
C GLN A 46 -1.86 16.73 -11.84
N THR A 47 -2.76 17.55 -11.30
CA THR A 47 -2.55 19.00 -11.16
C THR A 47 -1.74 19.39 -9.93
N TYR A 48 -1.41 18.42 -9.05
CA TYR A 48 -0.65 18.60 -7.82
C TYR A 48 0.59 17.69 -7.81
N PRO A 49 1.70 18.08 -8.47
CA PRO A 49 2.89 17.24 -8.57
C PRO A 49 3.44 16.75 -7.23
N SER A 50 3.41 17.60 -6.19
CA SER A 50 3.86 17.23 -4.83
C SER A 50 3.01 16.16 -4.15
N PHE A 51 1.81 15.86 -4.68
CA PHE A 51 0.93 14.81 -4.14
C PHE A 51 1.09 13.49 -4.88
N LEU A 52 1.63 13.50 -6.11
CA LEU A 52 1.74 12.30 -6.94
C LEU A 52 2.69 11.25 -6.36
N ASP A 53 3.75 11.69 -5.69
CA ASP A 53 4.71 10.80 -5.02
C ASP A 53 4.14 10.14 -3.75
N LEU A 54 2.93 10.53 -3.32
CA LEU A 54 2.29 10.01 -2.11
C LEU A 54 1.25 8.93 -2.39
N ILE A 55 0.89 8.72 -3.66
CA ILE A 55 -0.14 7.78 -4.13
C ILE A 55 0.44 6.80 -5.15
N PRO A 56 -0.19 5.64 -5.44
CA PRO A 56 0.24 4.79 -6.55
C PRO A 56 0.21 5.55 -7.88
N GLN A 57 1.21 5.35 -8.74
CA GLN A 57 1.15 5.94 -10.08
C GLN A 57 -0.08 5.42 -10.85
N CYS A 58 -0.82 6.32 -11.48
CA CYS A 58 -1.96 5.97 -12.33
C CYS A 58 -1.55 5.98 -13.81
N TYR A 59 -1.74 4.83 -14.48
CA TYR A 59 -1.43 4.65 -15.90
C TYR A 59 -2.63 4.90 -16.83
N GLY A 60 -3.82 5.13 -16.27
CA GLY A 60 -5.05 5.39 -17.01
C GLY A 60 -6.20 4.49 -16.58
N THR A 61 -7.22 4.39 -17.44
CA THR A 61 -8.43 3.60 -17.18
C THR A 61 -8.63 2.51 -18.23
N LEU A 62 -9.22 1.39 -17.80
CA LEU A 62 -9.65 0.30 -18.67
C LEU A 62 -11.17 0.14 -18.57
N ARG A 63 -11.81 -0.12 -19.71
CA ARG A 63 -13.24 -0.43 -19.80
C ARG A 63 -13.44 -1.65 -20.67
N THR A 64 -14.52 -2.39 -20.42
CA THR A 64 -14.97 -3.44 -21.33
C THR A 64 -15.24 -2.85 -22.71
N ALA A 65 -14.81 -3.57 -23.75
CA ALA A 65 -15.07 -3.20 -25.13
C ALA A 65 -16.60 -3.23 -25.39
N THR A 66 -17.12 -2.20 -26.05
CA THR A 66 -18.50 -2.20 -26.53
C THR A 66 -18.63 -3.02 -27.81
N GLU A 67 -19.85 -3.42 -28.19
CA GLU A 67 -20.10 -4.05 -29.49
C GLU A 67 -19.58 -3.17 -30.65
N SER A 68 -19.66 -1.85 -30.51
CA SER A 68 -19.10 -0.91 -31.48
C SER A 68 -17.57 -1.01 -31.55
N ASP A 69 -16.87 -1.07 -30.41
CA ASP A 69 -15.41 -1.21 -30.38
C ASP A 69 -14.96 -2.55 -31.00
N LEU A 70 -15.69 -3.63 -30.70
CA LEU A 70 -15.45 -4.96 -31.28
C LEU A 70 -15.67 -4.96 -32.80
N SER A 71 -16.72 -4.30 -33.28
CA SER A 71 -16.98 -4.18 -34.72
C SER A 71 -15.90 -3.40 -35.48
N MET A 72 -15.15 -2.52 -34.81
CA MET A 72 -14.00 -1.81 -35.40
C MET A 72 -12.74 -2.69 -35.50
N LEU A 73 -12.68 -3.79 -34.75
CA LEU A 73 -11.60 -4.78 -34.80
C LEU A 73 -11.84 -5.86 -35.88
N GLU A 74 -13.09 -6.01 -36.33
CA GLU A 74 -13.48 -6.91 -37.42
C GLU A 74 -13.13 -6.33 -38.80
N SER A 75 -11.85 -6.24 -39.13
CA SER A 75 -11.42 -6.07 -40.53
C SER A 75 -11.62 -7.38 -41.31
N PRO A 76 -12.14 -7.34 -42.55
CA PRO A 76 -12.39 -8.54 -43.35
C PRO A 76 -11.05 -9.08 -43.88
N GLY A 77 -10.38 -9.94 -43.11
CA GLY A 77 -9.19 -10.64 -43.59
C GLY A 77 -8.28 -11.29 -42.56
N ASP A 78 -8.26 -10.82 -41.32
CA ASP A 78 -7.35 -11.36 -40.29
C ASP A 78 -8.14 -12.06 -39.18
N SER A 79 -7.81 -13.32 -38.93
CA SER A 79 -8.31 -14.08 -37.79
C SER A 79 -7.89 -13.38 -36.49
N ILE A 80 -8.88 -12.83 -35.80
CA ILE A 80 -8.71 -12.15 -34.52
C ILE A 80 -8.08 -13.13 -33.51
N PRO A 81 -6.96 -12.79 -32.85
CA PRO A 81 -6.42 -13.62 -31.78
C PRO A 81 -7.43 -13.66 -30.62
N ASP A 82 -7.66 -14.84 -30.05
CA ASP A 82 -8.59 -15.14 -28.94
C ASP A 82 -8.91 -13.94 -28.01
N CYS A 83 -9.93 -13.16 -28.34
CA CYS A 83 -10.45 -12.11 -27.46
C CYS A 83 -11.16 -12.77 -26.28
N ILE A 84 -10.72 -12.44 -25.07
CA ILE A 84 -11.39 -12.90 -23.85
C ILE A 84 -12.65 -12.06 -23.66
N PHE A 85 -13.81 -12.68 -23.85
CA PHE A 85 -15.09 -12.12 -23.44
C PHE A 85 -15.19 -12.21 -21.91
N VAL A 86 -15.17 -11.06 -21.24
CA VAL A 86 -15.54 -10.97 -19.82
C VAL A 86 -17.06 -10.81 -19.78
N ASP A 87 -17.76 -11.79 -19.19
CA ASP A 87 -19.23 -11.76 -19.10
C ASP A 87 -19.72 -10.47 -18.42
N SER A 88 -20.57 -9.76 -19.14
CA SER A 88 -21.08 -8.43 -18.81
C SER A 88 -21.97 -8.42 -17.57
N VAL A 89 -21.62 -7.62 -16.55
CA VAL A 89 -22.59 -6.95 -15.66
C VAL A 89 -21.99 -5.63 -15.17
N GLN A 90 -22.60 -4.50 -15.53
CA GLN A 90 -22.21 -3.10 -15.26
C GLN A 90 -21.08 -2.53 -16.15
N GLU A 91 -21.18 -1.23 -16.48
CA GLU A 91 -20.10 -0.42 -17.06
C GLU A 91 -18.96 -0.32 -16.04
N GLU A 92 -18.25 -1.44 -15.81
CA GLU A 92 -17.16 -1.51 -14.85
C GLU A 92 -15.98 -0.73 -15.40
N GLN A 93 -15.83 0.52 -14.92
CA GLN A 93 -14.63 1.30 -15.14
C GLN A 93 -13.55 0.80 -14.18
N ASN A 94 -12.40 0.48 -14.74
CA ASN A 94 -11.23 0.06 -14.00
C ASN A 94 -10.15 1.13 -14.09
N ILE A 95 -9.34 1.25 -13.06
CA ILE A 95 -8.15 2.09 -13.05
C ILE A 95 -6.91 1.20 -13.03
N CYS A 96 -5.91 1.58 -13.82
CA CYS A 96 -4.61 0.93 -13.88
C CYS A 96 -3.64 1.68 -12.98
N LEU A 97 -3.16 1.01 -11.95
CA LEU A 97 -2.29 1.56 -10.92
C LEU A 97 -0.97 0.80 -10.85
N GLU A 98 0.06 1.47 -10.37
CA GLU A 98 1.31 0.85 -9.93
C GLU A 98 1.04 -0.26 -8.91
N ASN A 99 1.66 -1.42 -9.11
CA ASN A 99 1.77 -2.43 -8.08
C ASN A 99 2.81 -2.02 -7.04
N ILE A 100 2.38 -1.45 -5.91
CA ILE A 100 3.26 -1.04 -4.81
C ILE A 100 4.07 -2.23 -4.26
N LEU A 101 3.58 -3.47 -4.40
CA LEU A 101 4.28 -4.66 -3.92
C LEU A 101 5.36 -5.17 -4.89
N HIS A 102 5.42 -4.62 -6.10
CA HIS A 102 6.46 -4.99 -7.06
C HIS A 102 7.84 -4.66 -6.49
N GLY A 103 8.79 -5.57 -6.66
CA GLY A 103 10.17 -5.44 -6.16
C GLY A 103 10.38 -5.92 -4.72
N PHE A 104 9.32 -6.31 -4.00
CA PHE A 104 9.43 -7.04 -2.73
C PHE A 104 9.44 -8.55 -2.98
N THR A 105 10.33 -9.26 -2.29
CA THR A 105 10.35 -10.73 -2.29
C THR A 105 9.29 -11.30 -1.34
N ARG A 106 9.18 -10.71 -0.14
CA ARG A 106 8.22 -11.13 0.88
C ARG A 106 7.55 -9.91 1.53
N PRO A 107 6.60 -9.25 0.84
CA PRO A 107 6.02 -8.03 1.35
C PRO A 107 5.21 -8.27 2.64
N CYS A 108 5.60 -7.57 3.71
CA CYS A 108 4.83 -7.42 4.92
C CYS A 108 3.96 -6.16 4.81
N ILE A 109 2.64 -6.32 4.79
CA ILE A 109 1.68 -5.29 4.41
C ILE A 109 0.77 -4.95 5.60
N MET A 110 0.53 -3.67 5.84
CA MET A 110 -0.48 -3.20 6.78
C MET A 110 -1.32 -2.09 6.14
N ASP A 111 -2.63 -2.29 6.15
CA ASP A 111 -3.61 -1.29 5.74
C ASP A 111 -4.13 -0.56 6.98
N LEU A 112 -3.90 0.76 7.03
CA LEU A 112 -4.31 1.63 8.12
C LEU A 112 -5.30 2.67 7.60
N LYS A 113 -6.57 2.54 7.96
CA LYS A 113 -7.59 3.51 7.59
C LYS A 113 -7.41 4.80 8.37
N MET A 114 -7.46 5.93 7.67
CA MET A 114 -7.22 7.26 8.23
C MET A 114 -8.52 8.05 8.47
N GLY A 115 -8.47 8.91 9.49
CA GLY A 115 -9.54 9.84 9.86
C GLY A 115 -10.64 9.23 10.74
N ALA A 116 -11.36 10.10 11.43
CA ALA A 116 -12.55 9.75 12.20
C ALA A 116 -13.84 9.78 11.35
N LEU A 117 -13.83 10.51 10.21
CA LEU A 117 -14.94 10.59 9.27
C LEU A 117 -14.92 9.42 8.27
N LEU A 118 -15.87 8.51 8.42
CA LEU A 118 -15.96 7.27 7.63
C LEU A 118 -17.10 7.27 6.59
N TYR A 119 -17.72 8.42 6.33
CA TYR A 119 -18.83 8.56 5.38
C TYR A 119 -18.68 9.84 4.56
N ASP A 120 -19.16 9.79 3.32
CA ASP A 120 -19.25 10.91 2.39
C ASP A 120 -20.59 11.64 2.51
N GLU A 121 -20.70 12.79 1.85
CA GLU A 121 -21.94 13.59 1.79
C GLU A 121 -23.10 12.89 1.09
N HIS A 122 -22.81 11.87 0.27
CA HIS A 122 -23.79 11.06 -0.44
C HIS A 122 -24.25 9.81 0.34
N ALA A 123 -23.75 9.58 1.55
CA ALA A 123 -24.15 8.44 2.37
C ALA A 123 -25.62 8.55 2.83
N THR A 124 -26.37 7.45 2.71
CA THR A 124 -27.73 7.36 3.28
C THR A 124 -27.69 7.51 4.80
N GLU A 125 -28.81 7.88 5.42
CA GLU A 125 -28.87 8.04 6.87
C GLU A 125 -28.49 6.76 7.63
N GLU A 126 -28.90 5.58 7.13
CA GLU A 126 -28.55 4.29 7.71
C GLU A 126 -27.05 4.03 7.61
N LYS A 127 -26.45 4.27 6.44
CA LYS A 127 -25.00 4.13 6.23
C LYS A 127 -24.24 5.09 7.15
N ARG A 128 -24.70 6.33 7.25
CA ARG A 128 -24.10 7.37 8.09
C ARG A 128 -24.14 7.00 9.57
N LYS A 129 -25.29 6.56 10.10
CA LYS A 129 -25.42 6.07 11.49
C LYS A 129 -24.46 4.93 11.78
N LYS A 130 -24.39 3.94 10.88
CA LYS A 130 -23.48 2.79 10.99
C LYS A 130 -22.01 3.21 10.99
N MET A 131 -21.62 4.14 10.13
CA MET A 131 -20.24 4.63 10.03
C MET A 131 -19.83 5.46 11.25
N ILE A 132 -20.75 6.26 11.81
CA ILE A 132 -20.53 6.98 13.07
C ILE A 132 -20.32 6.00 14.21
N GLU A 133 -21.22 5.02 14.37
CA GLU A 133 -21.11 3.99 15.41
C GLU A 133 -19.80 3.20 15.28
N GLN A 134 -19.42 2.84 14.04
CA GLN A 134 -18.14 2.17 13.80
C GLN A 134 -16.94 3.05 14.16
N SER A 135 -16.99 4.36 13.87
CA SER A 135 -15.92 5.28 14.24
C SER A 135 -15.76 5.35 15.75
N ILE A 136 -16.86 5.54 16.48
CA ILE A 136 -16.91 5.64 17.95
C ILE A 136 -16.40 4.35 18.63
N ASN A 137 -16.81 3.19 18.12
CA ASN A 137 -16.48 1.90 18.71
C ASN A 137 -15.09 1.36 18.31
N THR A 138 -14.27 2.16 17.63
CA THR A 138 -12.93 1.76 17.20
C THR A 138 -11.91 2.88 17.42
N THR A 139 -10.64 2.60 17.16
CA THR A 139 -9.58 3.59 17.25
C THR A 139 -9.68 4.73 16.23
N SER A 140 -10.58 4.65 15.24
CA SER A 140 -10.83 5.75 14.30
C SER A 140 -11.24 7.03 15.02
N HIS A 141 -12.12 6.97 16.02
CA HIS A 141 -12.50 8.17 16.78
C HIS A 141 -11.41 8.63 17.76
N SER A 142 -10.82 7.68 18.48
CA SER A 142 -9.90 8.01 19.58
C SER A 142 -8.51 8.39 19.09
N LEU A 143 -7.96 7.70 18.08
CA LEU A 143 -6.63 7.92 17.52
C LEU A 143 -6.64 8.64 16.16
N GLY A 144 -7.78 8.69 15.44
CA GLY A 144 -7.80 9.18 14.06
C GLY A 144 -7.32 8.15 13.03
N LEU A 145 -7.17 6.89 13.44
CA LEU A 145 -6.69 5.80 12.58
C LEU A 145 -7.21 4.44 13.06
N ARG A 146 -7.24 3.44 12.18
CA ARG A 146 -7.57 2.05 12.55
C ARG A 146 -6.94 1.05 11.60
N ILE A 147 -6.33 0.00 12.16
CA ILE A 147 -5.85 -1.15 11.39
C ILE A 147 -7.03 -1.83 10.68
N CYS A 148 -6.95 -1.95 9.37
CA CYS A 148 -7.98 -2.60 8.54
C CYS A 148 -7.62 -4.05 8.22
N GLY A 149 -6.33 -4.36 8.11
CA GLY A 149 -5.79 -5.71 8.02
C GLY A 149 -4.26 -5.67 7.99
N MET A 150 -3.63 -6.81 8.23
CA MET A 150 -2.18 -6.96 8.13
C MET A 150 -1.84 -8.32 7.52
N LYS A 151 -0.75 -8.42 6.79
CA LYS A 151 -0.14 -9.66 6.32
C LYS A 151 1.35 -9.56 6.59
N VAL A 152 1.90 -10.45 7.39
CA VAL A 152 3.32 -10.41 7.78
C VAL A 152 3.97 -11.74 7.50
N TYR A 153 5.23 -11.71 7.10
CA TYR A 153 6.03 -12.89 6.87
C TYR A 153 6.69 -13.36 8.16
N ASP A 154 6.52 -14.63 8.51
CA ASP A 154 7.22 -15.29 9.60
C ASP A 154 8.49 -15.96 9.04
N THR A 155 9.65 -15.40 9.39
CA THR A 155 10.95 -15.89 8.91
C THR A 155 11.35 -17.22 9.54
N VAL A 156 10.74 -17.62 10.65
CA VAL A 156 11.07 -18.85 11.39
C VAL A 156 10.24 -20.02 10.85
N GLU A 157 8.94 -19.79 10.69
CA GLU A 157 7.97 -20.80 10.21
C GLU A 157 7.78 -20.76 8.68
N HIS A 158 8.45 -19.85 7.99
CA HIS A 158 8.47 -19.70 6.53
C HIS A 158 7.07 -19.59 5.91
N ARG A 159 6.21 -18.77 6.51
CA ARG A 159 4.80 -18.62 6.10
C ARG A 159 4.29 -17.23 6.41
N TYR A 160 3.17 -16.85 5.82
CA TYR A 160 2.50 -15.60 6.16
C TYR A 160 1.51 -15.79 7.31
N ALA A 161 1.41 -14.79 8.17
CA ALA A 161 0.31 -14.61 9.10
C ALA A 161 -0.56 -13.42 8.64
N SER A 162 -1.83 -13.68 8.37
CA SER A 162 -2.82 -12.68 7.97
C SER A 162 -3.77 -12.34 9.12
N TYR A 163 -4.06 -11.05 9.27
CA TYR A 163 -4.93 -10.48 10.29
C TYR A 163 -6.11 -9.82 9.62
N GLY A 164 -7.31 -10.31 9.92
CA GLY A 164 -8.55 -9.76 9.40
C GLY A 164 -9.04 -8.50 10.12
N LYS A 165 -10.13 -7.93 9.61
CA LYS A 165 -10.80 -6.72 10.13
C LYS A 165 -11.19 -6.81 11.62
N ILE A 166 -11.40 -8.03 12.15
CA ILE A 166 -11.75 -8.24 13.55
C ILE A 166 -10.60 -7.78 14.45
N TYR A 167 -9.36 -8.13 14.12
CA TYR A 167 -8.19 -7.76 14.91
C TYR A 167 -8.09 -6.25 15.10
N GLY A 168 -8.17 -5.49 14.01
CA GLY A 168 -8.12 -4.03 14.04
C GLY A 168 -9.29 -3.38 14.78
N LYS A 169 -10.48 -3.99 14.74
CA LYS A 169 -11.67 -3.52 15.48
C LYS A 169 -11.58 -3.77 16.99
N THR A 170 -10.79 -4.76 17.44
CA THR A 170 -10.58 -5.00 18.88
C THR A 170 -9.44 -4.17 19.47
N ARG A 171 -8.74 -3.36 18.66
CA ARG A 171 -7.69 -2.49 19.16
C ARG A 171 -8.27 -1.29 19.93
N THR A 172 -7.49 -0.82 20.89
CA THR A 172 -7.77 0.35 21.74
C THR A 172 -6.54 1.26 21.74
N ASN A 173 -6.64 2.44 22.38
CA ASN A 173 -5.51 3.35 22.50
C ASN A 173 -4.30 2.69 23.20
N GLU A 174 -4.58 1.82 24.17
CA GLU A 174 -3.60 1.19 25.04
C GLU A 174 -2.85 0.05 24.34
N ASN A 175 -3.52 -0.68 23.44
CA ASN A 175 -2.97 -1.89 22.81
C ASN A 175 -2.56 -1.72 21.32
N THR A 176 -2.73 -0.50 20.78
CA THR A 176 -2.39 -0.23 19.37
C THR A 176 -0.88 -0.27 19.15
N LEU A 177 -0.08 0.15 20.14
CA LEU A 177 1.38 0.08 20.04
C LEU A 177 1.86 -1.36 19.87
N GLU A 178 1.36 -2.29 20.69
CA GLU A 178 1.67 -3.71 20.59
C GLU A 178 1.19 -4.31 19.27
N ALA A 179 0.10 -3.79 18.70
CA ALA A 179 -0.37 -4.21 17.38
C ALA A 179 0.58 -3.80 16.26
N ILE A 180 1.14 -2.59 16.32
CA ILE A 180 2.16 -2.13 15.37
C ILE A 180 3.47 -2.90 15.58
N LEU A 181 3.85 -3.21 16.82
CA LEU A 181 5.00 -4.09 17.10
C LEU A 181 4.80 -5.51 16.57
N ALA A 182 3.57 -6.06 16.64
CA ALA A 182 3.25 -7.36 16.05
C ALA A 182 3.35 -7.35 14.51
N TYR A 183 3.13 -6.19 13.88
CA TYR A 183 3.36 -5.99 12.44
C TYR A 183 4.85 -5.91 12.09
N LEU A 184 5.63 -5.12 12.84
CA LEU A 184 7.05 -4.87 12.57
C LEU A 184 7.94 -6.06 12.97
N PHE A 185 7.56 -6.78 14.03
CA PHE A 185 8.34 -7.87 14.62
C PHE A 185 7.47 -9.12 14.81
N PRO A 186 7.07 -9.80 13.71
CA PRO A 186 6.07 -10.87 13.74
C PRO A 186 6.48 -12.10 14.55
N THR A 187 7.78 -12.33 14.73
CA THR A 187 8.37 -13.44 15.48
C THR A 187 8.68 -13.07 16.95
N SER A 188 8.47 -11.81 17.34
CA SER A 188 8.63 -11.35 18.73
C SER A 188 7.45 -11.79 19.61
N HIS A 189 7.58 -11.59 20.92
CA HIS A 189 6.51 -11.89 21.86
C HIS A 189 5.23 -11.06 21.60
N TYR A 190 5.33 -9.85 21.03
CA TYR A 190 4.18 -9.05 20.59
C TYR A 190 3.43 -9.75 19.46
N GLY A 191 4.17 -10.30 18.51
CA GLY A 191 3.61 -11.13 17.45
C GLY A 191 2.93 -12.38 18.01
N LEU A 192 3.64 -13.17 18.80
CA LEU A 192 3.12 -14.43 19.35
C LEU A 192 1.89 -14.24 20.26
N ALA A 193 1.78 -13.09 20.94
CA ALA A 193 0.61 -12.75 21.77
C ALA A 193 -0.67 -12.53 20.94
N THR A 194 -0.58 -12.49 19.61
CA THR A 194 -1.72 -12.26 18.70
C THR A 194 -2.18 -13.52 17.97
N GLU A 195 -1.73 -14.71 18.38
CA GLU A 195 -1.98 -15.99 17.72
C GLU A 195 -3.46 -16.23 17.37
N ASP A 196 -4.38 -15.91 18.29
CA ASP A 196 -5.83 -16.10 18.10
C ASP A 196 -6.41 -15.29 16.92
N TYR A 197 -5.67 -14.31 16.41
CA TYR A 197 -6.07 -13.47 15.29
C TYR A 197 -5.36 -13.80 13.97
N ARG A 198 -4.41 -14.75 13.98
CA ARG A 198 -3.59 -15.10 12.83
C ARG A 198 -4.25 -16.20 12.01
N THR A 199 -4.38 -15.95 10.71
CA THR A 199 -4.67 -16.98 9.71
C THR A 199 -3.41 -17.23 8.91
N TYR A 200 -2.89 -18.46 8.93
CA TYR A 200 -1.66 -18.79 8.23
C TYR A 200 -1.91 -19.08 6.76
N ILE A 201 -1.04 -18.52 5.92
CA ILE A 201 -1.05 -18.71 4.47
C ILE A 201 0.34 -19.27 4.11
N PRO A 202 0.42 -20.37 3.33
CA PRO A 202 1.67 -20.86 2.80
C PRO A 202 2.39 -19.77 2.02
N ASP A 203 3.71 -19.87 1.99
CA ASP A 203 4.49 -19.10 1.06
C ASP A 203 4.62 -19.83 -0.27
N ASP A 204 4.06 -19.23 -1.32
CA ASP A 204 4.10 -19.78 -2.67
C ASP A 204 5.35 -19.34 -3.47
N ASN A 205 6.26 -18.57 -2.84
CA ASN A 205 7.51 -18.16 -3.47
C ASN A 205 8.48 -19.36 -3.56
N GLU A 206 8.89 -19.72 -4.78
CA GLU A 206 9.80 -20.85 -5.04
C GLU A 206 11.25 -20.59 -4.59
N GLN A 207 11.60 -19.35 -4.25
CA GLN A 207 12.94 -19.00 -3.77
C GLN A 207 13.24 -19.65 -2.42
N LYS A 208 14.24 -20.54 -2.42
CA LYS A 208 14.69 -21.24 -1.21
C LYS A 208 15.23 -20.25 -0.18
N GLN A 209 14.60 -20.25 0.99
CA GLN A 209 15.10 -19.52 2.13
C GLN A 209 16.28 -20.25 2.77
N ILE A 210 17.31 -19.48 3.13
CA ILE A 210 18.57 -20.02 3.68
C ILE A 210 18.66 -19.66 5.17
N HIS A 211 18.04 -18.55 5.59
CA HIS A 211 18.06 -18.04 6.95
C HIS A 211 16.69 -18.12 7.62
N ASN A 212 16.66 -18.66 8.84
CA ASN A 212 15.46 -18.69 9.69
C ASN A 212 15.43 -17.52 10.68
N GLU A 213 16.37 -16.59 10.53
CA GLU A 213 16.56 -15.46 11.43
C GLU A 213 15.73 -14.27 10.92
N PRO A 214 15.18 -13.44 11.84
CA PRO A 214 14.44 -12.25 11.46
C PRO A 214 15.31 -11.25 10.72
N VAL A 215 14.65 -10.32 10.03
CA VAL A 215 15.29 -9.14 9.44
C VAL A 215 16.12 -8.42 10.52
N PRO A 216 17.42 -8.16 10.29
CA PRO A 216 18.29 -7.54 11.29
C PRO A 216 17.73 -6.25 11.89
N SER A 217 17.87 -6.06 13.21
CA SER A 217 17.32 -4.90 13.94
C SER A 217 17.71 -3.55 13.33
N LYS A 218 18.94 -3.42 12.81
CA LYS A 218 19.40 -2.18 12.14
C LYS A 218 18.56 -1.82 10.90
N TYR A 219 18.08 -2.83 10.17
CA TYR A 219 17.25 -2.63 8.99
C TYR A 219 15.84 -2.27 9.38
N MET A 220 15.28 -2.95 10.39
CA MET A 220 13.97 -2.59 10.94
C MET A 220 13.96 -1.18 11.53
N GLN A 221 15.04 -0.77 12.20
CA GLN A 221 15.18 0.61 12.69
C GLN A 221 15.09 1.60 11.52
N TRP A 222 15.85 1.37 10.45
CA TRP A 222 15.84 2.21 9.26
C TRP A 222 14.46 2.24 8.59
N ILE A 223 13.80 1.09 8.45
CA ILE A 223 12.42 1.00 7.90
C ILE A 223 11.44 1.86 8.71
N ILE A 224 11.50 1.78 10.04
CA ILE A 224 10.61 2.57 10.90
C ILE A 224 10.91 4.06 10.78
N GLU A 225 12.19 4.45 10.71
CA GLU A 225 12.61 5.83 10.47
C GLU A 225 12.09 6.34 9.12
N CYS A 226 12.22 5.56 8.05
CA CYS A 226 11.65 5.90 6.73
C CYS A 226 10.13 6.07 6.77
N PHE A 227 9.40 5.18 7.46
CA PHE A 227 7.95 5.34 7.61
C PHE A 227 7.59 6.63 8.36
N ILE A 228 8.36 7.02 9.37
CA ILE A 228 8.14 8.29 10.08
C ILE A 228 8.35 9.46 9.13
N ASP A 229 9.47 9.48 8.40
CA ASP A 229 9.81 10.56 7.46
C ASP A 229 8.73 10.71 6.37
N THR A 230 8.29 9.60 5.77
CA THR A 230 7.22 9.64 4.74
C THR A 230 5.87 10.07 5.33
N LEU A 231 5.54 9.68 6.58
CA LEU A 231 4.32 10.16 7.24
C LEU A 231 4.36 11.67 7.49
N GLU A 232 5.53 12.22 7.86
CA GLU A 232 5.72 13.65 8.03
C GLU A 232 5.55 14.39 6.70
N GLU A 233 6.15 13.88 5.63
CA GLU A 233 6.00 14.43 4.27
C GLU A 233 4.54 14.44 3.80
N ILE A 234 3.83 13.31 3.96
CA ILE A 234 2.41 13.23 3.61
C ILE A 234 1.60 14.24 4.43
N LYS A 235 1.85 14.33 5.73
CA LYS A 235 1.15 15.25 6.63
C LYS A 235 1.37 16.70 6.22
N GLU A 236 2.61 17.10 5.97
CA GLU A 236 2.96 18.46 5.55
C GLU A 236 2.33 18.82 4.20
N THR A 237 2.36 17.88 3.24
CA THR A 237 1.72 18.06 1.94
C THR A 237 0.22 18.25 2.09
N LEU A 238 -0.46 17.43 2.90
CA LEU A 238 -1.89 17.57 3.15
C LEU A 238 -2.24 18.90 3.83
N ILE A 239 -1.44 19.34 4.81
CA ILE A 239 -1.59 20.65 5.46
C ILE A 239 -1.50 21.79 4.43
N SER A 240 -0.59 21.68 3.46
CA SER A 240 -0.43 22.68 2.38
C SER A 240 -1.60 22.67 1.37
N LEU A 241 -2.37 21.59 1.32
CA LEU A 241 -3.48 21.37 0.38
C LEU A 241 -4.81 21.19 1.14
N PRO A 242 -5.35 22.23 1.82
CA PRO A 242 -6.57 22.12 2.62
C PRO A 242 -7.80 21.66 1.82
N ASN A 243 -7.81 21.85 0.50
CA ASN A 243 -8.87 21.40 -0.39
C ASN A 243 -8.90 19.88 -0.62
N VAL A 244 -7.79 19.15 -0.37
CA VAL A 244 -7.76 17.69 -0.46
C VAL A 244 -8.55 17.10 0.69
N ARG A 245 -9.63 16.37 0.38
CA ARG A 245 -10.49 15.68 1.33
C ARG A 245 -10.32 14.18 1.17
N LEU A 246 -9.78 13.56 2.21
CA LEU A 246 -9.60 12.12 2.30
C LEU A 246 -10.69 11.53 3.20
N ILE A 247 -11.57 10.69 2.66
CA ILE A 247 -12.63 10.02 3.42
C ILE A 247 -12.45 8.53 3.27
N SER A 248 -12.26 7.84 4.40
CA SER A 248 -12.10 6.39 4.43
C SER A 248 -10.95 5.87 3.55
N SER A 249 -9.97 6.72 3.23
CA SER A 249 -8.72 6.33 2.59
C SER A 249 -7.81 5.61 3.58
N SER A 250 -6.79 4.93 3.07
CA SER A 250 -5.85 4.18 3.88
C SER A 250 -4.41 4.60 3.59
N LEU A 251 -3.56 4.45 4.60
CA LEU A 251 -2.11 4.34 4.43
C LEU A 251 -1.77 2.85 4.28
N LEU A 252 -1.09 2.51 3.19
CA LEU A 252 -0.57 1.17 2.95
C LEU A 252 0.91 1.15 3.31
N PHE A 253 1.25 0.48 4.40
CA PHE A 253 2.62 0.21 4.81
C PHE A 253 3.08 -1.10 4.18
N VAL A 254 4.27 -1.09 3.57
CA VAL A 254 4.90 -2.28 3.00
C VAL A 254 6.36 -2.31 3.40
N TYR A 255 6.87 -3.45 3.86
CA TYR A 255 8.30 -3.66 4.05
C TYR A 255 8.74 -5.06 3.63
N GLU A 256 10.03 -5.23 3.38
CA GLU A 256 10.63 -6.51 3.02
C GLU A 256 10.78 -7.43 4.24
N GLY A 257 10.05 -8.56 4.22
CA GLY A 257 10.09 -9.58 5.28
C GLY A 257 11.17 -10.64 5.11
N SER A 258 11.78 -10.79 3.93
CA SER A 258 12.92 -11.69 3.71
C SER A 258 14.20 -11.02 4.20
N ARG A 259 14.94 -11.73 5.06
CA ARG A 259 16.26 -11.29 5.46
C ARG A 259 17.23 -11.21 4.29
N GLU A 260 17.22 -12.20 3.41
CA GLU A 260 18.13 -12.26 2.25
C GLU A 260 17.88 -11.11 1.28
N ALA A 261 16.60 -10.86 0.95
CA ALA A 261 16.22 -9.73 0.11
C ALA A 261 16.59 -8.41 0.78
N ALA A 262 16.28 -8.23 2.07
CA ALA A 262 16.65 -7.04 2.83
C ALA A 262 18.18 -6.81 2.85
N GLU A 263 19.00 -7.85 3.03
CA GLU A 263 20.46 -7.75 2.97
C GLU A 263 20.96 -7.40 1.56
N SER A 264 20.32 -7.92 0.50
CA SER A 264 20.64 -7.59 -0.88
C SER A 264 20.31 -6.13 -1.19
N THR A 265 19.09 -5.70 -0.86
CA THR A 265 18.61 -4.32 -1.00
C THR A 265 19.51 -3.34 -0.25
N TRP A 266 19.91 -3.67 0.99
CA TRP A 266 20.81 -2.83 1.77
C TRP A 266 22.17 -2.64 1.11
N LYS A 267 22.74 -3.70 0.52
CA LYS A 267 24.02 -3.61 -0.21
C LYS A 267 23.87 -2.74 -1.46
N TYR A 268 22.78 -2.94 -2.21
CA TYR A 268 22.46 -2.13 -3.37
C TYR A 268 22.39 -0.64 -3.04
N MET A 269 21.65 -0.27 -1.97
CA MET A 269 21.54 1.12 -1.52
C MET A 269 22.89 1.75 -1.16
N LEU A 270 23.77 1.01 -0.46
CA LEU A 270 25.12 1.47 -0.14
C LEU A 270 25.98 1.68 -1.39
N ASP A 271 25.86 0.80 -2.37
CA ASP A 271 26.63 0.89 -3.62
C ASP A 271 26.17 2.08 -4.48
N GLU A 272 24.87 2.34 -4.54
CA GLU A 272 24.29 3.53 -5.21
C GLU A 272 24.77 4.83 -4.54
N ASP A 273 24.70 4.94 -3.21
CA ASP A 273 25.23 6.09 -2.46
C ASP A 273 26.73 6.32 -2.74
N HIS A 274 27.51 5.24 -2.85
CA HIS A 274 28.92 5.30 -3.20
C HIS A 274 29.16 5.75 -4.65
N LYS A 275 28.32 5.34 -5.60
CA LYS A 275 28.38 5.79 -7.00
C LYS A 275 28.05 7.28 -7.10
N GLU A 276 26.96 7.74 -6.49
CA GLU A 276 26.59 9.16 -6.47
C GLU A 276 27.69 10.04 -5.87
N SER A 277 28.29 9.59 -4.77
CA SER A 277 29.38 10.30 -4.09
C SER A 277 30.64 10.40 -4.95
N LYS A 278 30.92 9.38 -5.79
CA LYS A 278 32.06 9.39 -6.73
C LYS A 278 31.80 10.26 -7.96
N GLU A 279 30.56 10.31 -8.45
CA GLU A 279 30.17 11.15 -9.59
C GLU A 279 30.16 12.65 -9.22
N LYS A 280 29.79 13.01 -7.99
CA LYS A 280 29.92 14.39 -7.49
C LYS A 280 31.39 14.89 -7.45
N GLY A 281 32.38 13.99 -7.48
CA GLY A 281 33.81 14.30 -7.47
C GLY A 281 34.51 14.34 -8.84
N LYS A 282 33.86 13.86 -9.91
CA LYS A 282 34.41 13.86 -11.28
C LYS A 282 33.39 14.46 -12.24
N GLY A 283 33.73 15.59 -12.85
CA GLY A 283 32.86 16.30 -13.79
C GLY A 283 32.19 15.37 -14.80
N LYS A 284 30.86 15.51 -14.91
CA LYS A 284 29.93 14.75 -15.76
C LYS A 284 30.52 14.34 -17.12
N GLN A 285 30.68 13.04 -17.32
CA GLN A 285 30.51 12.39 -18.62
C GLN A 285 29.58 11.19 -18.39
N LYS A 286 28.29 11.40 -18.70
CA LYS A 286 27.30 10.31 -18.76
C LYS A 286 27.56 9.53 -20.04
N ALA A 287 27.95 8.26 -19.92
CA ALA A 287 27.68 7.27 -20.94
C ALA A 287 26.35 6.64 -20.57
N GLU A 288 25.37 6.75 -21.47
CA GLU A 288 24.07 6.08 -21.36
C GLU A 288 24.27 4.62 -21.75
N ASP A 289 24.60 3.77 -20.78
CA ASP A 289 24.41 2.33 -20.94
C ASP A 289 22.94 2.04 -20.61
N GLN A 290 22.18 1.72 -21.66
CA GLN A 290 20.84 1.14 -21.57
C GLN A 290 20.96 -0.31 -21.12
N GLU A 291 21.19 -0.53 -19.83
CA GLU A 291 20.78 -1.79 -19.19
C GLU A 291 19.26 -1.72 -19.01
N GLU A 292 18.54 -2.80 -19.32
CA GLU A 292 17.11 -2.93 -18.98
C GLU A 292 16.98 -2.56 -17.50
N GLU A 293 16.31 -1.44 -17.18
CA GLU A 293 16.12 -0.96 -15.81
C GLU A 293 15.24 -1.97 -15.06
N GLU A 294 15.85 -3.05 -14.55
CA GLU A 294 15.26 -3.81 -13.45
C GLU A 294 15.00 -2.80 -12.33
N LEU A 295 13.72 -2.58 -12.02
CA LEU A 295 13.31 -1.64 -10.98
C LEU A 295 14.06 -1.95 -9.68
N ALA A 296 14.63 -0.92 -9.08
CA ALA A 296 15.47 -1.06 -7.89
C ALA A 296 14.71 -1.81 -6.77
N PRO A 297 15.39 -2.72 -6.04
CA PRO A 297 14.76 -3.46 -4.96
C PRO A 297 14.31 -2.50 -3.85
N LYS A 298 13.13 -2.76 -3.28
CA LYS A 298 12.52 -1.90 -2.26
C LYS A 298 12.69 -2.52 -0.87
N MET A 299 13.02 -1.68 0.11
CA MET A 299 13.13 -2.10 1.52
C MET A 299 11.84 -1.82 2.29
N CYS A 300 11.21 -0.68 2.01
CA CYS A 300 9.88 -0.32 2.46
C CYS A 300 9.23 0.69 1.51
N ASP A 301 7.90 0.79 1.55
CA ASP A 301 7.10 1.76 0.81
C ASP A 301 5.87 2.15 1.65
N LEU A 302 5.42 3.39 1.52
CA LEU A 302 4.26 3.94 2.23
C LEU A 302 3.46 4.83 1.28
N ARG A 303 2.22 4.44 0.98
CA ARG A 303 1.35 5.20 0.05
C ARG A 303 -0.04 5.40 0.60
N LEU A 304 -0.66 6.52 0.23
CA LEU A 304 -2.10 6.73 0.36
C LEU A 304 -2.83 5.94 -0.73
N ILE A 305 -3.88 5.22 -0.35
CA ILE A 305 -4.73 4.43 -1.25
C ILE A 305 -6.22 4.61 -0.92
N ASP A 306 -7.08 4.04 -1.77
CA ASP A 306 -8.54 4.00 -1.64
C ASP A 306 -9.23 5.38 -1.66
N PHE A 307 -9.37 5.95 -2.86
CA PHE A 307 -9.91 7.30 -3.05
C PHE A 307 -11.37 7.36 -3.52
N ALA A 308 -12.09 6.25 -3.43
CA ALA A 308 -13.48 6.14 -3.91
C ALA A 308 -14.50 7.05 -3.21
N HIS A 309 -14.10 7.77 -2.16
CA HIS A 309 -14.91 8.73 -1.41
C HIS A 309 -14.16 10.07 -1.18
N SER A 310 -13.03 10.26 -1.83
CA SER A 310 -12.11 11.39 -1.64
C SER A 310 -12.17 12.33 -2.85
N ASP A 311 -11.75 13.59 -2.67
CA ASP A 311 -11.72 14.61 -3.73
C ASP A 311 -10.72 15.75 -3.41
N PHE A 312 -10.51 16.64 -4.37
CA PHE A 312 -9.66 17.84 -4.25
C PHE A 312 -10.46 19.14 -4.08
N HIS A 313 -11.73 19.07 -3.66
CA HIS A 313 -12.69 20.16 -3.78
C HIS A 313 -13.33 20.58 -2.45
N ALA A 314 -12.76 20.22 -1.30
CA ALA A 314 -13.33 20.61 -0.02
C ALA A 314 -13.30 22.13 0.18
N PRO A 315 -14.44 22.76 0.52
CA PRO A 315 -14.54 24.20 0.72
C PRO A 315 -14.05 24.59 2.12
N ARG A 316 -12.76 24.41 2.40
CA ARG A 316 -12.14 24.69 3.71
C ARG A 316 -10.78 25.37 3.56
N SER A 317 -10.42 26.17 4.56
CA SER A 317 -9.13 26.87 4.64
C SER A 317 -8.06 26.11 5.41
N GLU A 318 -8.46 25.12 6.21
CA GLU A 318 -7.59 24.30 7.05
C GLU A 318 -7.94 22.82 6.89
N GLN A 319 -6.98 21.94 7.15
CA GLN A 319 -7.16 20.49 7.07
C GLN A 319 -8.04 19.91 8.18
N ASP A 320 -8.50 18.67 7.99
CA ASP A 320 -9.33 17.96 8.98
C ASP A 320 -8.47 17.69 10.22
N PRO A 321 -8.79 18.26 11.39
CA PRO A 321 -8.01 18.04 12.60
C PRO A 321 -7.98 16.56 13.01
N ASP A 322 -9.02 15.76 12.73
CA ASP A 322 -9.02 14.34 13.04
C ASP A 322 -8.12 13.52 12.10
N LEU A 323 -7.97 13.97 10.84
CA LEU A 323 -7.01 13.39 9.90
C LEU A 323 -5.58 13.66 10.36
N ILE A 324 -5.26 14.92 10.68
CA ILE A 324 -3.93 15.33 11.15
C ILE A 324 -3.58 14.64 12.46
N LYS A 325 -4.54 14.55 13.40
CA LYS A 325 -4.41 13.76 14.64
C LYS A 325 -4.07 12.30 14.37
N GLY A 326 -4.62 11.70 13.31
CA GLY A 326 -4.26 10.35 12.86
C GLY A 326 -2.77 10.23 12.55
N PHE A 327 -2.23 11.13 11.72
CA PHE A 327 -0.80 11.17 11.39
C PHE A 327 0.07 11.38 12.63
N ASP A 328 -0.26 12.38 13.47
CA ASP A 328 0.51 12.67 14.68
C ASP A 328 0.54 11.47 15.65
N ASN A 329 -0.58 10.75 15.78
CA ASN A 329 -0.62 9.53 16.60
C ASN A 329 0.20 8.41 15.99
N MET A 330 0.15 8.18 14.68
CA MET A 330 0.94 7.13 14.04
C MET A 330 2.44 7.40 14.15
N ILE A 331 2.89 8.63 13.87
CA ILE A 331 4.28 9.07 14.01
C ILE A 331 4.77 8.85 15.45
N ARG A 332 3.95 9.22 16.44
CA ARG A 332 4.26 8.98 17.85
C ARG A 332 4.35 7.48 18.17
N ILE A 333 3.43 6.66 17.67
CA ILE A 333 3.44 5.21 17.91
C ILE A 333 4.69 4.56 17.30
N LEU A 334 5.09 4.93 16.07
CA LEU A 334 6.32 4.44 15.45
C LEU A 334 7.56 4.88 16.23
N SER A 335 7.58 6.13 16.69
CA SER A 335 8.65 6.65 17.55
C SER A 335 8.75 5.88 18.87
N ASP A 336 7.62 5.46 19.44
CA ASP A 336 7.59 4.61 20.64
C ASP A 336 8.02 3.17 20.31
N CYS A 337 7.70 2.64 19.12
CA CYS A 337 8.19 1.35 18.64
C CYS A 337 9.73 1.33 18.55
N LEU A 338 10.36 2.41 18.06
CA LEU A 338 11.83 2.55 18.05
C LEU A 338 12.42 2.50 19.47
N LYS A 339 11.75 3.08 20.46
CA LYS A 339 12.21 3.02 21.85
C LYS A 339 12.14 1.59 22.38
N VAL A 340 11.02 0.90 22.15
CA VAL A 340 10.83 -0.50 22.56
C VAL A 340 11.85 -1.41 21.87
N GLN A 341 12.04 -1.26 20.56
CA GLN A 341 13.04 -2.01 19.79
C GLN A 341 14.44 -1.89 20.41
N ARG A 342 14.87 -0.67 20.77
CA ARG A 342 16.19 -0.43 21.39
C ARG A 342 16.28 -1.03 22.80
N GLN A 343 15.22 -0.93 23.59
CA GLN A 343 15.19 -1.42 24.97
C GLN A 343 15.21 -2.96 25.03
N GLU A 344 14.45 -3.60 24.16
CA GLU A 344 14.25 -5.05 24.14
C GLU A 344 15.16 -5.78 23.15
N LYS A 345 15.89 -5.05 22.30
CA LYS A 345 16.77 -5.56 21.25
C LYS A 345 16.00 -6.43 20.24
N LEU A 346 14.83 -5.94 19.82
CA LEU A 346 14.00 -6.56 18.79
C LEU A 346 14.61 -6.48 17.39
#